data_AF-A0A7J0CPB3-F1
#
_entry.id   AF-A0A7J0CPB3-F1
#
_cell.length_a   1.000
_cell.length_b   1.000
_cell.length_c   1.000
_cell.angle_alpha   90.00
_cell.angle_beta   90.00
_cell.angle_gamma   90.00
#
_symmetry.space_group_name_H-M   'P 1'
#
loop_
_entity.id
_entity.type
_entity.pdbx_description
1 polymer ?
#
loop_
_entity_poly.entity_id
_entity_poly.type
_entity_poly.pdbx_seq_one_letter_code
_entity_poly.pdbx_strand_id
1 'polypeptide(L)'
;MPGAEDAEPQPDFGNTADAVVSLAASGHKDKAAASVKWLEKNAGTWAKQGGPAASAQLIFAAHATGADARNFGGTDLVKQLNATGPSPAATALPSPTPSGPQPSSGTESDDGGLGLWWLVGIGLLFGAGIGFLLSMRRKKQQP
;
A
#
# COMPACT_ATOMS: atom_id res chain seq x y z
N MET A 1 -36.67 -12.04 4.53
CA MET A 1 -36.15 -12.91 5.62
C MET A 1 -37.30 -13.30 6.54
N PRO A 2 -37.21 -14.37 7.37
CA PRO A 2 -38.24 -14.66 8.36
C PRO A 2 -38.48 -13.44 9.27
N GLY A 3 -39.72 -12.96 9.35
CA GLY A 3 -40.08 -11.78 10.15
C GLY A 3 -39.85 -10.42 9.49
N ALA A 4 -39.51 -10.36 8.20
CA ALA A 4 -39.50 -9.08 7.45
C ALA A 4 -40.93 -8.68 7.02
N GLU A 5 -41.28 -7.41 7.21
CA GLU A 5 -42.58 -6.85 6.78
C GLU A 5 -42.65 -6.73 5.25
N ASP A 6 -41.53 -6.40 4.61
CA ASP A 6 -41.35 -6.50 3.16
C ASP A 6 -40.90 -7.91 2.75
N ALA A 7 -41.77 -8.61 2.00
CA ALA A 7 -41.53 -9.96 1.52
C ALA A 7 -40.80 -10.03 0.16
N GLU A 8 -40.56 -8.90 -0.52
CA GLU A 8 -39.88 -8.89 -1.81
C GLU A 8 -38.39 -9.27 -1.68
N PRO A 9 -37.85 -10.10 -2.59
CA PRO A 9 -36.42 -10.43 -2.60
C PRO A 9 -35.56 -9.19 -2.90
N GLN A 10 -34.93 -8.63 -1.86
CA GLN A 10 -33.96 -7.55 -2.00
C GLN A 10 -32.52 -8.06 -2.22
N PRO A 11 -31.68 -7.31 -2.95
CA PRO A 11 -30.27 -7.64 -3.10
C PRO A 11 -29.50 -7.59 -1.78
N ASP A 12 -28.77 -8.66 -1.46
CA ASP A 12 -27.88 -8.72 -0.31
C ASP A 12 -26.44 -8.34 -0.71
N PHE A 13 -26.13 -7.05 -0.64
CA PHE A 13 -24.82 -6.51 -0.99
C PHE A 13 -23.70 -7.00 -0.07
N GLY A 14 -23.99 -7.20 1.22
CA GLY A 14 -23.01 -7.62 2.23
C GLY A 14 -22.55 -9.05 2.00
N ASN A 15 -23.50 -10.01 1.95
CA ASN A 15 -23.17 -11.40 1.66
C ASN A 15 -22.59 -11.59 0.24
N THR A 16 -22.97 -10.74 -0.73
CA THR A 16 -22.33 -10.75 -2.06
C THR A 16 -20.86 -10.29 -1.98
N ALA A 17 -20.53 -9.29 -1.15
CA ALA A 17 -19.15 -8.85 -0.94
C ALA A 17 -18.32 -9.93 -0.21
N ASP A 18 -18.89 -10.57 0.82
CA ASP A 18 -18.20 -11.63 1.56
C ASP A 18 -17.96 -12.88 0.68
N ALA A 19 -18.89 -13.19 -0.23
CA ALA A 19 -18.71 -14.23 -1.25
C ALA A 19 -17.60 -13.88 -2.26
N VAL A 20 -17.51 -12.61 -2.69
CA VAL A 20 -16.41 -12.11 -3.54
C VAL A 20 -15.05 -12.26 -2.84
N VAL A 21 -14.95 -11.84 -1.57
CA VAL A 21 -13.73 -12.00 -0.77
C VAL A 21 -13.36 -13.48 -0.64
N SER A 22 -14.32 -14.35 -0.32
CA SER A 22 -14.10 -15.78 -0.12
C SER A 22 -13.62 -16.49 -1.40
N LEU A 23 -14.24 -16.20 -2.54
CA LEU A 23 -13.82 -16.73 -3.84
C LEU A 23 -12.43 -16.21 -4.24
N ALA A 24 -12.16 -14.91 -4.04
CA ALA A 24 -10.87 -14.33 -4.38
C ALA A 24 -9.72 -14.84 -3.49
N ALA A 25 -9.97 -15.04 -2.19
CA ALA A 25 -9.01 -15.58 -1.23
C ALA A 25 -8.70 -17.06 -1.43
N SER A 26 -9.66 -17.85 -1.95
CA SER A 26 -9.46 -19.26 -2.33
C SER A 26 -8.80 -19.43 -3.72
N GLY A 27 -8.41 -18.34 -4.38
CA GLY A 27 -7.74 -18.36 -5.70
C GLY A 27 -8.70 -18.32 -6.89
N HIS A 28 -10.02 -18.31 -6.66
CA HIS A 28 -11.07 -18.30 -7.68
C HIS A 28 -11.53 -16.89 -8.08
N LYS A 29 -10.56 -15.98 -8.34
CA LYS A 29 -10.86 -14.58 -8.73
C LYS A 29 -11.68 -14.47 -10.01
N ASP A 30 -11.54 -15.43 -10.92
CA ASP A 30 -12.34 -15.52 -12.15
C ASP A 30 -13.84 -15.73 -11.85
N LYS A 31 -14.16 -16.52 -10.80
CA LYS A 31 -15.54 -16.75 -10.34
C LYS A 31 -16.13 -15.53 -9.63
N ALA A 32 -15.29 -14.74 -8.96
CA ALA A 32 -15.69 -13.49 -8.29
C ALA A 32 -15.94 -12.32 -9.26
N ALA A 33 -15.40 -12.37 -10.49
CA ALA A 33 -15.33 -11.23 -11.40
C ALA A 33 -16.69 -10.64 -11.81
N ALA A 34 -17.72 -11.47 -11.98
CA ALA A 34 -19.08 -10.99 -12.28
C ALA A 34 -19.72 -10.30 -11.07
N SER A 35 -19.57 -10.90 -9.88
CA SER A 35 -20.15 -10.38 -8.64
C SER A 35 -19.53 -9.06 -8.21
N VAL A 36 -18.20 -8.88 -8.33
CA VAL A 36 -17.58 -7.58 -8.00
C VAL A 36 -18.01 -6.47 -8.97
N LYS A 37 -18.13 -6.75 -10.28
CA LYS A 37 -18.68 -5.79 -11.25
C LYS A 37 -20.13 -5.43 -10.99
N TRP A 38 -20.91 -6.40 -10.50
CA TRP A 38 -22.28 -6.14 -10.07
C TRP A 38 -22.31 -5.26 -8.81
N LEU A 39 -21.40 -5.48 -7.84
CA LEU A 39 -21.26 -4.60 -6.67
C LEU A 39 -20.85 -3.18 -7.08
N GLU A 40 -19.87 -3.00 -7.97
CA GLU A 40 -19.47 -1.68 -8.49
C GLU A 40 -20.69 -0.93 -9.05
N LYS A 41 -21.51 -1.59 -9.85
CA LYS A 41 -22.68 -0.95 -10.49
C LYS A 41 -23.83 -0.62 -9.51
N ASN A 42 -24.05 -1.43 -8.48
CA ASN A 42 -25.31 -1.39 -7.71
C ASN A 42 -25.13 -1.01 -6.22
N ALA A 43 -23.96 -1.26 -5.62
CA ALA A 43 -23.76 -1.13 -4.17
C ALA A 43 -23.49 0.30 -3.68
N GLY A 44 -23.31 1.28 -4.58
CA GLY A 44 -22.92 2.66 -4.20
C GLY A 44 -23.91 3.39 -3.29
N THR A 45 -25.22 3.15 -3.44
CA THR A 45 -26.25 3.69 -2.53
C THR A 45 -26.24 2.95 -1.19
N TRP A 46 -26.13 1.62 -1.22
CA TRP A 46 -26.04 0.80 -0.01
C TRP A 46 -24.80 1.14 0.83
N ALA A 47 -23.65 1.38 0.20
CA ALA A 47 -22.43 1.80 0.88
C ALA A 47 -22.66 3.07 1.71
N LYS A 48 -23.34 4.08 1.13
CA LYS A 48 -23.63 5.36 1.78
C LYS A 48 -24.62 5.22 2.94
N GLN A 49 -25.62 4.36 2.80
CA GLN A 49 -26.67 4.16 3.80
C GLN A 49 -26.27 3.20 4.93
N GLY A 50 -25.51 2.14 4.61
CA GLY A 50 -25.01 1.14 5.56
C GLY A 50 -23.74 1.56 6.31
N GLY A 51 -23.24 2.78 6.08
CA GLY A 51 -22.19 3.40 6.88
C GLY A 51 -20.82 2.70 6.80
N PRO A 52 -20.04 2.68 7.90
CA PRO A 52 -18.66 2.20 7.88
C PRO A 52 -18.53 0.72 7.54
N ALA A 53 -19.44 -0.13 8.04
CA ALA A 53 -19.40 -1.57 7.80
C ALA A 53 -19.59 -1.91 6.30
N ALA A 54 -20.62 -1.33 5.67
CA ALA A 54 -20.87 -1.50 4.25
C ALA A 54 -19.71 -0.99 3.39
N SER A 55 -19.13 0.16 3.76
CA SER A 55 -17.94 0.72 3.10
C SER A 55 -16.73 -0.23 3.20
N ALA A 56 -16.48 -0.80 4.39
CA ALA A 56 -15.37 -1.71 4.64
C ALA A 56 -15.51 -3.04 3.87
N GLN A 57 -16.71 -3.64 3.82
CA GLN A 57 -16.94 -4.88 3.06
C GLN A 57 -16.66 -4.69 1.56
N LEU A 58 -17.08 -3.58 0.96
CA LEU A 58 -16.77 -3.30 -0.45
C LEU A 58 -15.27 -3.02 -0.67
N ILE A 59 -14.58 -2.36 0.27
CA ILE A 59 -13.12 -2.19 0.22
C ILE A 59 -12.41 -3.55 0.23
N PHE A 60 -12.85 -4.51 1.07
CA PHE A 60 -12.27 -5.86 1.07
C PHE A 60 -12.56 -6.62 -0.22
N ALA A 61 -13.79 -6.55 -0.75
CA ALA A 61 -14.15 -7.17 -2.03
C ALA A 61 -13.32 -6.61 -3.20
N ALA A 62 -13.14 -5.29 -3.23
CA ALA A 62 -12.30 -4.60 -4.22
C ALA A 62 -10.83 -5.01 -4.08
N HIS A 63 -10.25 -4.94 -2.88
CA HIS A 63 -8.86 -5.34 -2.62
C HIS A 63 -8.58 -6.80 -2.97
N ALA A 64 -9.48 -7.72 -2.62
CA ALA A 64 -9.30 -9.15 -2.89
C ALA A 64 -9.29 -9.45 -4.40
N THR A 65 -10.11 -8.75 -5.19
CA THR A 65 -10.23 -8.95 -6.65
C THR A 65 -9.26 -8.09 -7.48
N GLY A 66 -8.77 -6.97 -6.93
CA GLY A 66 -7.96 -5.98 -7.63
C GLY A 66 -8.78 -4.83 -8.27
N ALA A 67 -10.06 -4.69 -7.91
CA ALA A 67 -10.85 -3.51 -8.29
C ALA A 67 -10.44 -2.27 -7.48
N ASP A 68 -10.67 -1.07 -8.02
CA ASP A 68 -10.25 0.18 -7.37
C ASP A 68 -11.27 0.64 -6.32
N ALA A 69 -10.92 0.46 -5.04
CA ALA A 69 -11.74 0.92 -3.91
C ALA A 69 -11.90 2.46 -3.82
N ARG A 70 -11.05 3.25 -4.52
CA ARG A 70 -11.19 4.71 -4.60
C ARG A 70 -12.06 5.17 -5.77
N ASN A 71 -12.44 4.27 -6.66
CA ASN A 71 -13.31 4.54 -7.80
C ASN A 71 -14.32 3.39 -8.04
N PHE A 72 -14.86 2.83 -6.95
CA PHE A 72 -15.72 1.67 -6.99
C PHE A 72 -17.10 2.05 -7.53
N GLY A 73 -17.29 1.86 -8.84
CA GLY A 73 -18.47 2.38 -9.55
C GLY A 73 -18.63 3.91 -9.47
N GLY A 74 -17.53 4.65 -9.41
CA GLY A 74 -17.56 6.10 -9.19
C GLY A 74 -17.67 6.54 -7.72
N THR A 75 -17.61 5.60 -6.76
CA THR A 75 -17.60 5.90 -5.32
C THR A 75 -16.21 5.70 -4.73
N ASP A 76 -15.66 6.72 -4.07
CA ASP A 76 -14.44 6.61 -3.25
C ASP A 76 -14.80 6.05 -1.87
N LEU A 77 -14.77 4.72 -1.75
CA LEU A 77 -15.12 4.01 -0.51
C LEU A 77 -14.11 4.31 0.61
N VAL A 78 -12.84 4.51 0.25
CA VAL A 78 -11.77 4.80 1.22
C VAL A 78 -11.98 6.16 1.86
N LYS A 79 -12.28 7.19 1.05
CA LYS A 79 -12.67 8.51 1.55
C LYS A 79 -13.95 8.45 2.39
N GLN A 80 -14.95 7.66 1.96
CA GLN A 80 -16.20 7.49 2.69
C GLN A 80 -15.97 6.85 4.06
N LEU A 81 -15.18 5.78 4.15
CA LEU A 81 -14.85 5.12 5.42
C LEU A 81 -14.03 6.05 6.32
N ASN A 82 -13.03 6.75 5.79
CA ASN A 82 -12.22 7.71 6.55
C ASN A 82 -13.06 8.85 7.16
N ALA A 83 -14.17 9.25 6.52
CA ALA A 83 -15.07 10.28 7.05
C ALA A 83 -15.91 9.82 8.26
N THR A 84 -15.89 8.53 8.61
CA THR A 84 -16.64 7.96 9.75
C THR A 84 -15.82 7.81 11.03
N GLY A 85 -14.51 8.06 10.99
CA GLY A 85 -13.57 7.81 12.09
C GLY A 85 -12.70 9.02 12.43
N PRO A 86 -11.74 8.87 13.36
CA PRO A 86 -10.71 9.88 13.58
C PRO A 86 -9.86 10.07 12.31
N SER A 87 -9.25 11.25 12.16
CA SER A 87 -8.39 11.56 11.01
C SER A 87 -7.35 10.45 10.80
N PRO A 88 -7.21 9.89 9.59
CA PRO A 88 -6.20 8.87 9.30
C PRO A 88 -4.81 9.35 9.69
N ALA A 89 -4.00 8.44 10.24
CA ALA A 89 -2.59 8.72 10.46
C ALA A 89 -1.91 9.03 9.12
N ALA A 90 -1.07 10.06 9.10
CA ALA A 90 -0.29 10.40 7.91
C ALA A 90 0.69 9.28 7.60
N THR A 91 0.37 8.45 6.60
CA THR A 91 1.32 7.52 6.01
C THR A 91 2.31 8.28 5.14
N ALA A 92 3.59 7.99 5.31
CA ALA A 92 4.61 8.49 4.39
C ALA A 92 4.25 8.03 2.97
N LEU A 93 4.01 8.98 2.06
CA LEU A 93 3.85 8.67 0.65
C LEU A 93 5.12 7.95 0.18
N PRO A 94 5.02 6.84 -0.57
CA PRO A 94 6.21 6.22 -1.14
C PRO A 94 6.91 7.26 -2.01
N SER A 95 8.17 7.56 -1.69
CA SER A 95 8.99 8.50 -2.45
C SER A 95 8.92 8.12 -3.92
N PRO A 96 8.63 9.07 -4.84
CA PRO A 96 8.48 8.75 -6.25
C PRO A 96 9.75 8.08 -6.74
N THR A 97 9.61 6.85 -7.27
CA THR A 97 10.74 6.13 -7.84
C THR A 97 11.30 6.98 -8.98
N PRO A 98 12.59 7.36 -8.95
CA PRO A 98 13.13 8.28 -9.94
C PRO A 98 13.17 7.61 -11.32
N SER A 99 12.17 7.90 -12.14
CA SER A 99 12.07 7.47 -13.54
C SER A 99 12.98 8.34 -14.42
N GLY A 100 14.28 8.18 -14.28
CA GLY A 100 15.30 8.86 -15.08
C GLY A 100 16.68 8.23 -14.91
N PRO A 101 17.61 8.42 -15.85
CA PRO A 101 18.99 7.98 -15.70
C PRO A 101 19.59 8.63 -14.46
N GLN A 102 20.12 7.82 -13.53
CA GLN A 102 20.73 8.31 -12.30
C GLN A 102 21.95 9.19 -12.63
N PRO A 103 21.95 10.50 -12.32
CA PRO A 103 23.10 11.35 -12.58
C PRO A 103 24.23 10.99 -11.61
N SER A 104 25.41 10.75 -12.16
CA SER A 104 26.63 10.52 -11.39
C SER A 104 27.03 11.77 -10.61
N SER A 105 27.07 11.66 -9.27
CA SER A 105 27.84 12.51 -8.34
C SER A 105 27.93 14.02 -8.63
N GLY A 106 27.11 14.81 -7.94
CA GLY A 106 27.28 16.25 -7.78
C GLY A 106 26.98 16.66 -6.32
N THR A 107 27.85 17.50 -5.74
CA THR A 107 27.81 17.93 -4.33
C THR A 107 26.92 19.16 -4.13
N GLU A 108 26.50 19.44 -2.87
CA GLU A 108 25.77 20.64 -2.38
C GLU A 108 24.29 20.78 -2.83
N SER A 109 23.33 21.30 -2.04
CA SER A 109 23.20 21.61 -0.59
C SER A 109 21.75 22.13 -0.33
N ASP A 110 21.16 22.12 0.87
CA ASP A 110 21.44 21.42 2.14
C ASP A 110 20.20 21.48 3.06
N ASP A 111 20.02 20.52 3.98
CA ASP A 111 19.52 20.75 5.36
C ASP A 111 19.62 19.45 6.21
N GLY A 112 19.92 19.57 7.52
CA GLY A 112 19.85 18.42 8.45
C GLY A 112 21.14 17.92 9.13
N GLY A 113 22.24 18.69 9.12
CA GLY A 113 23.19 18.85 10.23
C GLY A 113 24.04 17.67 10.79
N LEU A 114 23.76 16.40 10.52
CA LEU A 114 24.40 15.26 11.22
C LEU A 114 25.12 14.24 10.31
N GLY A 115 24.92 14.28 8.98
CA GLY A 115 25.41 13.23 8.08
C GLY A 115 26.92 13.28 7.74
N LEU A 116 27.45 14.47 7.44
CA LEU A 116 28.76 14.58 6.77
C LEU A 116 29.95 14.31 7.71
N TRP A 117 29.90 14.82 8.95
CA TRP A 117 30.97 14.65 9.94
C TRP A 117 31.14 13.18 10.38
N TRP A 118 30.03 12.44 10.49
CA TRP A 118 30.03 10.99 10.76
C TRP A 118 30.70 10.18 9.64
N LEU A 119 30.40 10.51 8.38
CA LEU A 119 31.01 9.86 7.21
C LEU A 119 32.53 10.06 7.14
N VAL A 120 33.02 11.26 7.46
CA VAL A 120 34.47 11.54 7.55
C VAL A 120 35.14 10.69 8.64
N GLY A 121 34.50 10.56 9.82
CA GLY A 121 35.00 9.73 10.91
C GLY A 121 35.13 8.26 10.55
N ILE A 122 34.13 7.68 9.89
CA ILE A 122 34.19 6.29 9.40
C ILE A 122 35.25 6.13 8.30
N GLY A 123 35.28 7.04 7.32
CA GLY A 123 36.22 6.97 6.19
C GLY A 123 37.69 6.95 6.64
N LEU A 124 38.04 7.75 7.66
CA LEU A 124 39.38 7.80 8.21
C LEU A 124 39.79 6.47 8.90
N LEU A 125 38.88 5.87 9.67
CA LEU A 125 39.12 4.60 10.37
C LEU A 125 39.32 3.42 9.40
N PHE A 126 38.48 3.31 8.36
CA PHE A 126 38.64 2.26 7.35
C PHE A 126 39.88 2.46 6.47
N GLY A 127 40.20 3.71 6.10
CA GLY A 127 41.40 4.04 5.33
C GLY A 127 42.70 3.63 6.05
N ALA A 128 42.79 3.90 7.35
CA ALA A 128 43.94 3.51 8.17
C ALA A 128 44.13 1.97 8.24
N GLY A 129 43.03 1.23 8.42
CA GLY A 129 43.08 -0.24 8.51
C GLY A 129 43.54 -0.92 7.21
N ILE A 130 43.04 -0.47 6.05
CA ILE A 130 43.42 -1.01 4.74
C ILE A 130 44.88 -0.66 4.40
N GLY A 131 45.31 0.58 4.68
CA GLY A 131 46.70 1.00 4.48
C GLY A 131 47.71 0.19 5.30
N PHE A 132 47.38 -0.10 6.57
CA PHE A 132 48.23 -0.89 7.46
C PHE A 132 48.39 -2.35 6.98
N LEU A 133 47.30 -2.99 6.55
CA LEU A 133 47.33 -4.37 6.02
C LEU A 133 48.11 -4.49 4.70
N LEU A 134 47.98 -3.53 3.78
CA LEU A 134 48.77 -3.50 2.54
C LEU A 134 50.27 -3.26 2.79
N SER A 135 50.61 -2.42 3.77
CA SER A 135 52.00 -2.13 4.16
C SER A 135 52.70 -3.38 4.72
N MET A 136 52.03 -4.17 5.57
CA MET A 136 52.58 -5.45 6.05
C MET A 136 52.73 -6.52 4.95
N ARG A 137 51.86 -6.52 3.93
CA ARG A 137 51.92 -7.51 2.85
C ARG A 137 53.12 -7.30 1.93
N ARG A 138 53.54 -6.04 1.68
CA ARG A 138 54.75 -5.71 0.90
C ARG A 138 56.06 -6.14 1.58
N LYS A 139 56.15 -6.05 2.92
CA LYS A 139 57.36 -6.46 3.67
C LYS A 139 57.68 -7.96 3.62
N LYS A 140 56.77 -8.81 3.12
CA LYS A 140 57.01 -10.25 2.91
C LYS A 140 57.39 -10.63 1.47
N GLN A 141 57.64 -9.65 0.59
CA GLN A 141 57.95 -9.89 -0.84
C GLN A 141 59.31 -9.32 -1.29
N GLN A 142 60.21 -9.05 -0.36
CA GLN A 142 61.61 -8.73 -0.66
C GLN A 142 62.51 -9.84 -0.10
N PRO A 143 63.25 -10.59 -0.95
CA PRO A 143 64.46 -11.30 -0.54
C PRO A 143 65.62 -10.31 -0.30
#